data_AF-A0A162U8S5-F1
#
_entry.id   AF-A0A162U8S5-F1
#
_cell.length_a   1.000
_cell.length_b   1.000
_cell.length_c   1.000
_cell.angle_alpha   90.00
_cell.angle_beta   90.00
_cell.angle_gamma   90.00
#
_symmetry.space_group_name_H-M   'P 1'
#
loop_
_entity.id
_entity.type
_entity.pdbx_description
1 polymer ?
#
loop_
_entity_poly.entity_id
_entity_poly.type
_entity_poly.pdbx_seq_one_letter_code
_entity_poly.pdbx_strand_id
1 'polypeptide(L)'
;MSNWICQQKIEKRTASNVKRYIDHILYPVKFGVVGDISLSSINKYMKTWGFSFRKFTSTVYVDGHKREDVVKYREEWSQQMMTYKKRMEEYSGDNMEVVEEPKVLHGEKKLVLVTHDKSTFYAYDRREKNWLDNKENPLPKKGQGQSIMVSEF
;
A
#
# COMPACT_ATOMS: atom_id res chain seq x y z
N MET A 1 21.61 20.53 15.83
CA MET A 1 20.33 19.78 16.00
C MET A 1 20.12 18.80 14.86
N SER A 2 20.36 19.18 13.60
CA SER A 2 20.25 18.27 12.44
C SER A 2 21.18 17.05 12.50
N ASN A 3 22.42 17.17 13.01
CA ASN A 3 23.34 16.03 13.07
C ASN A 3 22.82 14.83 13.89
N TRP A 4 22.08 15.06 14.99
CA TRP A 4 21.54 13.95 15.79
C TRP A 4 20.44 13.20 15.05
N ILE A 5 19.52 13.92 14.40
CA ILE A 5 18.40 13.29 13.70
C ILE A 5 18.86 12.54 12.44
N CYS A 6 19.88 13.04 11.74
CA CYS A 6 20.48 12.35 10.60
C CYS A 6 21.10 11.00 10.98
N GLN A 7 21.63 10.87 12.21
CA GLN A 7 22.18 9.62 12.75
C GLN A 7 21.09 8.60 13.18
N GLN A 8 19.82 9.02 13.29
CA GLN A 8 18.74 8.11 13.65
C GLN A 8 18.25 7.30 12.44
N LYS A 9 17.81 6.07 12.70
CA LYS A 9 17.01 5.29 11.74
C LYS A 9 15.76 6.09 11.37
N ILE A 10 15.36 6.08 10.10
CA ILE A 10 14.21 6.81 9.56
C ILE A 10 12.93 6.59 10.39
N GLU A 11 12.65 5.35 10.78
CA GLU A 11 11.49 4.96 11.59
C GLU A 11 11.44 5.66 12.97
N LYS A 12 12.60 6.07 13.48
CA LYS A 12 12.74 6.77 14.77
C LYS A 12 12.73 8.29 14.63
N ARG A 13 12.74 8.86 13.42
CA ARG A 13 12.71 10.31 13.16
C ARG A 13 11.29 10.88 13.29
N THR A 14 10.59 10.56 14.38
CA THR A 14 9.26 11.09 14.67
C THR A 14 9.35 12.39 15.46
N ALA A 15 8.37 13.28 15.29
CA ALA A 15 8.32 14.53 16.04
C ALA A 15 8.35 14.30 17.56
N SER A 16 7.69 13.25 18.05
CA SER A 16 7.70 12.86 19.47
C SER A 16 9.10 12.45 19.96
N ASN A 17 9.85 11.70 19.16
CA ASN A 17 11.21 11.32 19.54
C ASN A 17 12.16 12.52 19.53
N VAL A 18 11.97 13.44 18.59
CA VAL A 18 12.72 14.70 18.53
C VAL A 18 12.38 15.58 19.73
N LYS A 19 11.10 15.68 20.13
CA LYS A 19 10.67 16.37 21.36
C LYS A 19 11.43 15.85 22.56
N ARG A 20 11.36 14.54 22.77
CA ARG A 20 12.01 13.86 23.89
C ARG A 20 13.51 14.14 23.94
N TYR A 21 14.20 14.12 22.80
CA TYR A 21 15.62 14.46 22.73
C TYR A 21 15.88 15.93 23.08
N ILE A 22 15.10 16.86 22.52
CA ILE A 22 15.32 18.28 22.76
C ILE A 22 15.06 18.63 24.24
N ASP A 23 13.93 18.19 24.77
CA ASP A 23 13.47 18.59 26.11
C ASP A 23 14.29 17.98 27.24
N HIS A 24 14.70 16.70 27.09
CA HIS A 24 15.38 15.97 28.17
C HIS A 24 16.89 15.86 28.00
N ILE A 25 17.44 16.09 26.81
CA ILE A 25 18.88 15.95 26.57
C ILE A 25 19.46 17.30 26.16
N LEU A 26 18.95 17.90 25.08
CA LEU A 26 19.59 19.09 24.53
C LEU A 26 19.45 20.32 25.44
N TYR A 27 18.24 20.60 25.91
CA TYR A 27 17.95 21.79 26.73
C TYR A 27 18.67 21.74 28.08
N PRO A 28 18.64 20.62 28.84
CA PRO A 28 19.38 20.52 30.08
C PRO A 28 20.89 20.67 29.88
N VAL A 29 21.47 20.04 28.85
CA VAL A 29 22.92 20.10 28.60
C VAL A 29 23.38 21.47 28.13
N LYS A 30 22.59 22.18 27.31
CA LYS A 30 22.98 23.47 26.74
C LYS A 30 22.63 24.67 27.60
N PHE A 31 21.52 24.60 28.32
CA PHE A 31 20.92 25.74 28.99
C PHE A 31 20.61 25.49 30.48
N GLY A 32 20.80 24.26 30.99
CA GLY A 32 20.52 23.94 32.39
C GLY A 32 19.03 23.95 32.75
N VAL A 33 18.14 23.98 31.76
CA VAL A 33 16.68 24.03 31.95
C VAL A 33 16.00 22.82 31.32
N VAL A 34 14.83 22.45 31.86
CA VAL A 34 13.95 21.47 31.22
C VAL A 34 13.24 22.14 30.04
N GLY A 35 13.31 21.53 28.86
CA GLY A 35 12.55 22.00 27.71
C GLY A 35 11.10 21.56 27.76
N ASP A 36 10.20 22.37 27.20
CA ASP A 36 8.83 21.96 26.90
C ASP A 36 8.39 22.49 25.53
N ILE A 37 9.04 22.01 24.47
CA ILE A 37 8.71 22.46 23.12
C ILE A 37 7.45 21.75 22.62
N SER A 38 6.49 22.49 22.05
CA SER A 38 5.32 21.88 21.42
C SER A 38 5.69 21.02 20.19
N LEU A 39 4.91 19.98 19.91
CA LEU A 39 5.06 19.18 18.69
C LEU A 39 4.93 20.01 17.40
N SER A 40 4.14 21.08 17.43
CA SER A 40 3.97 22.01 16.31
C SER A 40 5.28 22.73 15.98
N SER A 41 5.96 23.25 17.00
CA SER A 41 7.27 23.89 16.86
C SER A 41 8.31 22.92 16.30
N ILE A 42 8.29 21.65 16.75
CA ILE A 42 9.19 20.62 16.25
C ILE A 42 8.93 20.32 14.78
N ASN A 43 7.66 20.16 14.37
CA ASN A 43 7.32 19.97 12.97
C ASN A 43 7.78 21.14 12.09
N LYS A 44 7.70 22.37 12.61
CA LYS A 44 8.24 23.56 11.92
C LYS A 44 9.76 23.48 11.80
N TYR A 45 10.47 23.14 12.88
CA TYR A 45 11.93 22.99 12.85
C TYR A 45 12.39 21.87 11.92
N MET A 46 11.70 20.73 11.90
CA MET A 46 11.98 19.62 10.97
C MET A 46 11.95 20.10 9.52
N LYS A 47 10.95 20.88 9.14
CA LYS A 47 10.86 21.50 7.81
C LYS A 47 12.00 22.48 7.56
N THR A 48 12.30 23.35 8.52
CA THR A 48 13.43 24.30 8.43
C THR A 48 14.79 23.60 8.30
N TRP A 49 14.94 22.40 8.88
CA TRP A 49 16.15 21.57 8.76
C TRP A 49 16.21 20.75 7.46
N GLY A 50 15.25 20.93 6.55
CA GLY A 50 15.26 20.26 5.24
C GLY A 50 14.57 18.89 5.22
N PHE A 51 13.83 18.52 6.27
CA PHE A 51 13.05 17.29 6.29
C PHE A 51 11.63 17.52 5.76
N SER A 52 11.11 16.55 5.03
CA SER A 52 9.72 16.51 4.57
C SER A 52 9.05 15.22 5.02
N PHE A 53 7.76 15.32 5.40
CA PHE A 53 6.95 14.18 5.77
C PHE A 53 6.31 13.60 4.51
N ARG A 54 6.95 12.59 3.90
CA ARG A 54 6.55 12.04 2.59
C ARG A 54 6.42 10.52 2.62
N LYS A 55 5.65 9.98 1.67
CA LYS A 55 5.54 8.53 1.45
C LYS A 55 6.84 7.98 0.87
N PHE A 56 7.21 6.75 1.21
CA PHE A 56 8.21 6.01 0.44
C PHE A 56 7.64 5.72 -0.95
N THR A 57 8.35 6.15 -2.00
CA THR A 57 8.03 5.76 -3.37
C THR A 57 8.89 4.57 -3.75
N SER A 58 8.26 3.41 -3.97
CA SER A 58 8.95 2.30 -4.63
C SER A 58 9.16 2.70 -6.08
N THR A 59 10.37 3.13 -6.42
CA THR A 59 10.74 3.36 -7.81
C THR A 59 10.82 2.01 -8.52
N VAL A 60 9.86 1.78 -9.41
CA VAL A 60 9.86 0.81 -10.53
C VAL A 60 9.41 -0.61 -10.18
N TYR A 61 8.10 -0.78 -9.94
CA TYR A 61 7.42 -1.97 -10.45
C TYR A 61 6.68 -1.55 -11.72
N VAL A 62 7.17 -1.98 -12.87
CA VAL A 62 6.44 -1.81 -14.13
C VAL A 62 5.49 -2.98 -14.21
N ASP A 63 4.20 -2.72 -14.01
CA ASP A 63 3.18 -3.73 -14.24
C ASP A 63 3.23 -4.14 -15.73
N GLY A 64 3.63 -5.40 -15.97
CA GLY A 64 3.79 -5.98 -17.29
C GLY A 64 2.47 -6.15 -18.05
N HIS A 65 1.36 -5.73 -17.46
CA HIS A 65 0.04 -5.73 -18.09
C HIS A 65 0.01 -5.04 -19.46
N LYS A 66 0.79 -3.96 -19.65
CA LYS A 66 0.79 -3.19 -20.91
C LYS A 66 1.66 -3.78 -22.01
N ARG A 67 2.35 -4.91 -21.79
CA ARG A 67 3.15 -5.56 -22.85
C ARG A 67 2.23 -6.10 -23.94
N GLU A 68 2.65 -5.98 -25.19
CA GLU A 68 1.85 -6.35 -26.36
C GLU A 68 1.38 -7.81 -26.33
N ASP A 69 2.25 -8.73 -25.88
CA ASP A 69 1.93 -10.15 -25.72
C ASP A 69 0.80 -10.37 -24.68
N VAL A 70 0.87 -9.65 -23.55
CA VAL A 70 -0.13 -9.73 -22.48
C VAL A 70 -1.47 -9.13 -22.91
N VAL A 71 -1.44 -8.00 -23.61
CA VAL A 71 -2.66 -7.36 -24.14
C VAL A 71 -3.33 -8.27 -25.15
N LYS A 72 -2.57 -8.80 -26.12
CA LYS A 72 -3.08 -9.73 -27.12
C LYS A 72 -3.71 -10.97 -26.47
N TYR A 73 -3.02 -11.58 -25.50
CA TYR A 73 -3.54 -12.73 -24.78
C TYR A 73 -4.86 -12.41 -24.05
N ARG A 74 -4.96 -11.24 -23.39
CA ARG A 74 -6.18 -10.82 -22.70
C ARG A 74 -7.34 -10.57 -23.66
N GLU A 75 -7.08 -10.02 -24.83
CA GLU A 75 -8.09 -9.82 -25.87
C GLU A 75 -8.63 -11.17 -26.38
N GLU A 76 -7.75 -12.10 -26.73
CA GLU A 76 -8.12 -13.45 -27.17
C GLU A 76 -8.92 -14.20 -26.10
N TRP A 77 -8.45 -14.16 -24.85
CA TRP A 77 -9.13 -14.78 -23.72
C TRP A 77 -10.51 -14.15 -23.47
N SER A 78 -10.63 -12.82 -23.54
CA SER A 78 -11.90 -12.11 -23.34
C SER A 78 -12.93 -12.50 -24.41
N GLN A 79 -12.50 -12.58 -25.67
CA GLN A 79 -13.37 -13.05 -26.75
C GLN A 79 -13.86 -14.46 -26.51
N GLN A 80 -12.99 -15.38 -26.10
CA GLN A 80 -13.37 -16.75 -25.73
C GLN A 80 -14.36 -16.76 -24.56
N MET A 81 -14.09 -15.98 -23.51
CA MET A 81 -14.94 -15.93 -22.32
C MET A 81 -16.35 -15.42 -22.66
N MET A 82 -16.47 -14.44 -23.57
CA MET A 82 -17.78 -13.96 -24.05
C MET A 82 -18.57 -15.04 -24.79
N THR A 83 -17.91 -16.02 -25.44
CA THR A 83 -18.62 -17.17 -26.01
C THR A 83 -19.14 -18.11 -24.94
N TYR A 84 -18.37 -18.36 -23.88
CA TYR A 84 -18.80 -19.18 -22.75
C TYR A 84 -19.89 -18.51 -21.91
N LYS A 85 -19.83 -17.19 -21.74
CA LYS A 85 -20.81 -16.40 -20.99
C LYS A 85 -22.25 -16.63 -21.48
N LYS A 86 -22.45 -16.82 -22.80
CA LYS A 86 -23.77 -17.13 -23.39
C LYS A 86 -24.42 -18.40 -22.85
N ARG A 87 -23.62 -19.31 -22.26
CA ARG A 87 -24.04 -20.59 -21.67
C ARG A 87 -23.95 -20.59 -20.14
N MET A 88 -23.66 -19.45 -19.52
CA MET A 88 -23.61 -19.25 -18.08
C MET A 88 -24.87 -18.53 -17.60
N GLU A 89 -25.23 -18.72 -16.35
CA GLU A 89 -26.26 -17.88 -15.72
C GLU A 89 -25.74 -16.46 -15.53
N GLU A 90 -26.63 -15.51 -15.76
CA GLU A 90 -26.43 -14.12 -15.35
C GLU A 90 -27.30 -13.84 -14.13
N TYR A 91 -26.83 -12.95 -13.27
CA TYR A 91 -27.53 -12.56 -12.06
C TYR A 91 -27.81 -11.05 -12.15
N SER A 92 -29.05 -10.65 -11.88
CA SER A 92 -29.50 -9.26 -11.94
C SER A 92 -30.35 -8.87 -10.71
N GLY A 93 -30.70 -7.59 -10.60
CA GLY A 93 -31.35 -7.01 -9.41
C GLY A 93 -30.35 -6.43 -8.40
N ASP A 94 -30.86 -5.69 -7.41
CA ASP A 94 -30.03 -4.91 -6.47
C ASP A 94 -29.10 -5.79 -5.63
N ASN A 95 -29.54 -7.02 -5.31
CA ASN A 95 -28.74 -8.01 -4.58
C ASN A 95 -28.42 -9.26 -5.41
N MET A 96 -28.45 -9.18 -6.74
CA MET A 96 -28.19 -10.32 -7.63
C MET A 96 -29.16 -11.50 -7.41
N GLU A 97 -30.40 -11.19 -7.00
CA GLU A 97 -31.41 -12.18 -6.61
C GLU A 97 -32.17 -12.79 -7.81
N VAL A 98 -32.11 -12.15 -8.99
CA VAL A 98 -32.76 -12.63 -10.20
C VAL A 98 -31.75 -13.47 -10.99
N VAL A 99 -32.08 -14.74 -11.24
CA VAL A 99 -31.27 -15.65 -12.07
C VAL A 99 -31.82 -15.65 -13.49
N GLU A 100 -31.02 -15.21 -14.44
CA GLU A 100 -31.33 -15.25 -15.87
C GLU A 100 -30.70 -16.49 -16.49
N GLU A 101 -31.55 -17.46 -16.86
CA GLU A 101 -31.07 -18.70 -17.47
C GLU A 101 -30.56 -18.48 -18.90
N PRO A 102 -29.41 -19.08 -19.26
CA PRO A 102 -28.88 -18.97 -20.61
C PRO A 102 -29.77 -19.68 -21.63
N LYS A 103 -29.88 -19.10 -22.83
CA LYS A 103 -30.51 -19.76 -23.97
C LYS A 103 -29.56 -20.78 -24.58
N VAL A 104 -29.56 -21.99 -24.03
CA VAL A 104 -28.68 -23.08 -24.47
C VAL A 104 -29.34 -23.85 -25.63
N LEU A 105 -28.57 -24.14 -26.70
CA LEU A 105 -29.08 -24.91 -27.84
C LEU A 105 -29.24 -26.39 -27.50
N HIS A 106 -30.05 -27.11 -28.27
CA HIS A 106 -30.27 -28.55 -28.08
C HIS A 106 -28.95 -29.33 -28.16
N GLY A 107 -28.59 -30.02 -27.06
CA GLY A 107 -27.34 -30.79 -26.94
C GLY A 107 -26.17 -30.05 -26.28
N GLU A 108 -26.27 -28.74 -26.06
CA GLU A 108 -25.27 -27.99 -25.31
C GLU A 108 -25.51 -28.08 -23.80
N LYS A 109 -24.43 -28.01 -23.01
CA LYS A 109 -24.50 -27.99 -21.55
C LYS A 109 -24.35 -26.58 -21.02
N LYS A 110 -25.08 -26.26 -19.95
CA LYS A 110 -24.82 -25.07 -19.14
C LYS A 110 -23.39 -25.10 -18.58
N LEU A 111 -22.75 -23.94 -18.52
CA LEU A 111 -21.42 -23.74 -17.96
C LEU A 111 -21.51 -23.01 -16.63
N VAL A 112 -20.64 -23.37 -15.69
CA VAL A 112 -20.45 -22.68 -14.41
C VAL A 112 -19.02 -22.22 -14.35
N LEU A 113 -18.81 -20.91 -14.16
CA LEU A 113 -17.48 -20.36 -13.93
C LEU A 113 -17.10 -20.58 -12.47
N VAL A 114 -16.09 -21.41 -12.23
CA VAL A 114 -15.48 -21.57 -10.91
C VAL A 114 -14.19 -20.76 -10.90
N THR A 115 -14.19 -19.66 -10.15
CA THR A 115 -12.98 -18.87 -9.90
C THR A 115 -12.38 -19.26 -8.57
N HIS A 116 -11.07 -19.09 -8.46
CA HIS A 116 -10.35 -19.24 -7.20
C HIS A 116 -9.33 -18.12 -7.09
N ASP A 117 -9.32 -17.39 -5.99
CA ASP A 117 -8.32 -16.36 -5.71
C ASP A 117 -7.60 -16.57 -4.38
N LYS A 118 -6.36 -16.09 -4.32
CA LYS A 118 -5.51 -16.12 -3.13
C LYS A 118 -5.22 -14.70 -2.68
N SER A 119 -5.72 -14.38 -1.51
CA SER A 119 -5.42 -13.09 -0.86
C SER A 119 -4.41 -13.28 0.26
N THR A 120 -3.47 -12.33 0.36
CA THR A 120 -2.48 -12.29 1.45
C THR A 120 -2.80 -11.13 2.37
N PHE A 121 -3.12 -11.43 3.63
CA PHE A 121 -3.38 -10.45 4.68
C PHE A 121 -2.14 -10.26 5.53
N TYR A 122 -1.79 -9.03 5.87
CA TYR A 122 -0.63 -8.71 6.71
C TYR A 122 -1.07 -8.28 8.10
N ALA A 123 -0.28 -8.66 9.12
CA ALA A 123 -0.59 -8.38 10.53
C ALA A 123 -0.37 -6.91 10.93
N TYR A 124 0.34 -6.12 10.13
CA TYR A 124 0.68 -4.74 10.44
C TYR A 124 0.44 -3.79 9.27
N ASP A 125 -0.28 -2.69 9.55
CA ASP A 125 -0.30 -1.54 8.67
C ASP A 125 1.06 -0.83 8.73
N ARG A 126 1.81 -0.96 7.65
CA ARG A 126 3.11 -0.29 7.56
C ARG A 126 2.92 1.22 7.57
N ARG A 127 3.72 1.94 8.37
CA ARG A 127 3.83 3.40 8.27
C ARG A 127 4.44 3.78 6.92
N GLU A 128 3.58 4.14 5.97
CA GLU A 128 3.96 4.52 4.61
C GLU A 128 4.70 5.87 4.55
N LYS A 129 4.42 6.77 5.51
CA LYS A 129 4.98 8.12 5.60
C LYS A 129 5.99 8.25 6.72
N ASN A 130 7.13 8.86 6.44
CA ASN A 130 8.16 9.18 7.43
C ASN A 130 8.78 10.56 7.15
N TRP A 131 9.49 11.10 8.13
CA TRP A 131 10.31 12.29 7.95
C TRP A 131 11.62 11.91 7.25
N LEU A 132 11.76 12.36 6.01
CA LEU A 132 12.92 12.09 5.16
C LEU A 132 13.65 13.39 4.88
N ASP A 133 14.98 13.33 4.85
CA ASP A 133 15.75 14.40 4.23
C ASP A 133 15.38 14.42 2.74
N ASN A 134 15.29 15.60 2.13
CA ASN A 134 14.97 15.75 0.72
C ASN A 134 15.89 14.93 -0.19
N LYS A 135 17.15 14.69 0.22
CA LYS A 135 18.13 13.88 -0.52
C LYS A 135 17.99 12.36 -0.33
N GLU A 136 17.18 11.90 0.64
CA GLU A 136 17.03 10.48 0.97
C GLU A 136 15.83 9.85 0.24
N ASN A 137 16.10 8.86 -0.62
CA ASN A 137 15.07 7.99 -1.21
C ASN A 137 15.28 6.53 -0.81
N PRO A 138 15.01 6.17 0.46
CA PRO A 138 15.16 4.81 0.93
C PRO A 138 14.13 3.89 0.28
N LEU A 139 14.60 2.74 -0.21
CA LEU A 139 13.73 1.70 -0.72
C LEU A 139 13.02 1.00 0.45
N PRO A 140 11.69 0.91 0.43
CA PRO A 140 10.97 0.18 1.45
C PRO A 140 11.35 -1.31 1.39
N LYS A 141 11.65 -1.94 2.55
CA LYS A 141 11.74 -3.41 2.65
C LYS A 141 10.51 -4.06 2.01
N LYS A 142 10.69 -5.18 1.29
CA LYS A 142 9.59 -5.94 0.70
C LYS A 142 8.76 -6.59 1.82
N GLY A 143 7.43 -6.39 1.81
CA GLY A 143 6.49 -6.94 2.79
C GLY A 143 6.07 -5.98 3.91
N GLN A 144 4.94 -6.29 4.56
CA GLN A 144 4.36 -5.52 5.67
C GLN A 144 4.43 -6.28 7.01
N GLY A 145 5.37 -7.21 7.16
CA GLY A 145 5.50 -8.06 8.35
C GLY A 145 4.94 -9.47 8.11
N GLN A 146 4.54 -10.15 9.18
CA GLN A 146 3.95 -11.48 9.10
C GLN A 146 2.64 -11.44 8.32
N SER A 147 2.43 -12.41 7.44
CA SER A 147 1.22 -12.52 6.64
C SER A 147 0.56 -13.88 6.78
N ILE A 148 -0.74 -13.91 6.49
CA ILE A 148 -1.54 -15.12 6.33
C ILE A 148 -2.05 -15.14 4.90
N MET A 149 -1.86 -16.27 4.23
CA MET A 149 -2.42 -16.50 2.90
C MET A 149 -3.76 -17.22 3.07
N VAL A 150 -4.81 -16.63 2.52
CA VAL A 150 -6.16 -17.20 2.51
C VAL A 150 -6.50 -17.56 1.07
N SER A 151 -7.06 -18.75 0.88
CA SER A 151 -7.23 -19.42 -0.42
C SER A 151 -8.66 -19.97 -0.52
N GLU A 152 -9.65 -19.16 -0.12
CA GLU A 152 -11.06 -19.59 0.00
C GLU A 152 -12.02 -18.64 -0.73
N PHE A 153 -11.52 -17.89 -1.72
CA PHE A 153 -12.30 -16.95 -2.53
C PHE A 153 -12.52 -17.48 -3.94
#